data_AF-A0A938T9J1-F1
#
_entry.id   AF-A0A938T9J1-F1
#
_cell.length_a   1.000
_cell.length_b   1.000
_cell.length_c   1.000
_cell.angle_alpha   90.00
_cell.angle_beta   90.00
_cell.angle_gamma   90.00
#
_symmetry.space_group_name_H-M   'P 1'
#
loop_
_entity.id
_entity.type
_entity.pdbx_description
1 polymer ?
#
loop_
_entity_poly.entity_id
_entity_poly.type
_entity_poly.pdbx_seq_one_letter_code
_entity_poly.pdbx_strand_id
1 'polypeptide(L)'
;MVSARILVAIFSLAALIGSLQAQPSERRLLGPKSVIGQFDRELRLEGGSESVKCGTALVALVHMRWKELPLQAKVAIAQALQRPGKQKSRLSPSKRFRIHYDTTGIHAPALISPGAAPERLPNTVEQYIDSVAAIFDFCLH
;
A
#
# COMPACT_ATOMS: atom_id res chain seq x y z
N MET A 1 -46.86 34.31 32.89
CA MET A 1 -45.56 34.98 33.12
C MET A 1 -44.48 33.91 33.16
N VAL A 2 -43.79 33.68 32.03
CA VAL A 2 -42.72 32.67 31.92
C VAL A 2 -41.42 33.31 32.40
N SER A 3 -40.76 32.64 33.35
CA SER A 3 -39.57 33.15 34.05
C SER A 3 -38.38 33.29 33.11
N ALA A 4 -37.78 34.48 33.07
CA ALA A 4 -36.63 34.83 32.22
C ALA A 4 -35.39 33.92 32.43
N ARG A 5 -35.36 33.16 33.54
CA ARG A 5 -34.30 32.18 33.82
C ARG A 5 -34.39 30.89 33.00
N ILE A 6 -35.57 30.53 32.49
CA ILE A 6 -35.77 29.31 31.70
C ILE A 6 -35.31 29.53 30.24
N LEU A 7 -35.45 30.74 29.70
CA LEU A 7 -35.01 31.04 28.33
C LEU A 7 -33.48 31.02 28.16
N VAL A 8 -32.71 31.42 29.19
CA VAL A 8 -31.24 31.45 29.13
C VAL A 8 -30.67 30.02 29.10
N ALA A 9 -31.27 29.09 29.83
CA ALA A 9 -30.83 27.70 29.86
C ALA A 9 -31.04 26.97 28.51
N ILE A 10 -32.12 27.30 27.79
CA ILE A 10 -32.42 26.70 26.47
C ILE A 10 -31.43 27.22 25.41
N PHE A 11 -31.06 28.50 25.46
CA PHE A 11 -30.07 29.06 24.53
C PHE A 11 -28.66 28.51 24.76
N SER A 12 -28.26 28.22 26.00
CA SER A 12 -26.97 27.58 26.28
C SER A 12 -26.89 26.11 25.84
N LEU A 13 -28.01 25.37 25.86
CA LEU A 13 -28.04 23.99 25.39
C LEU A 13 -28.00 23.89 23.85
N ALA A 14 -28.63 24.83 23.15
CA ALA A 14 -28.58 24.90 21.69
C ALA A 14 -27.18 25.24 21.14
N ALA A 15 -26.41 26.09 21.85
CA ALA A 15 -25.03 26.40 21.48
C ALA A 15 -24.08 25.19 21.64
N LEU A 16 -24.37 24.30 22.59
CA LEU A 16 -23.58 23.08 22.80
C LEU A 16 -23.86 22.02 21.74
N ILE A 17 -25.10 21.91 21.24
CA ILE A 17 -25.46 20.98 20.15
C ILE A 17 -24.93 21.48 18.80
N GLY A 18 -24.85 22.80 18.58
CA GLY A 18 -24.23 23.38 17.39
C GLY A 18 -22.71 23.16 17.28
N SER A 19 -22.05 22.83 18.40
CA SER A 19 -20.59 22.59 18.46
C SER A 19 -20.19 21.15 18.16
N LEU A 20 -21.16 20.23 18.04
CA LEU A 20 -20.95 18.80 17.76
C LEU A 20 -21.05 18.45 16.27
N GLN A 21 -21.27 19.42 15.39
CA GLN A 21 -20.82 19.32 14.01
C GLN A 21 -19.32 19.62 13.98
N ALA A 22 -18.56 18.68 14.55
CA ALA A 22 -17.16 18.50 14.27
C ALA A 22 -16.99 18.61 12.75
N GLN A 23 -16.20 19.62 12.39
CA GLN A 23 -15.83 19.97 11.03
C GLN A 23 -15.62 18.70 10.22
N PRO A 24 -16.18 18.57 9.00
CA PRO A 24 -15.61 17.65 8.03
C PRO A 24 -14.23 18.23 7.70
N SER A 25 -13.26 17.92 8.55
CA SER A 25 -11.87 18.30 8.39
C SER A 25 -11.48 17.89 6.99
N GLU A 26 -11.22 18.89 6.15
CA GLU A 26 -10.59 18.81 4.85
C GLU A 26 -10.22 17.38 4.47
N ARG A 27 -11.11 16.68 3.75
CA ARG A 27 -10.62 15.64 2.85
C ARG A 27 -9.89 16.38 1.74
N ARG A 28 -8.67 16.86 2.05
CA ARG A 28 -7.71 17.28 1.02
C ARG A 28 -7.73 16.16 0.01
N LEU A 29 -7.98 16.54 -1.23
CA LEU A 29 -7.79 15.69 -2.40
C LEU A 29 -6.32 15.27 -2.41
N LEU A 30 -6.02 14.21 -1.66
CA LEU A 30 -4.70 13.67 -1.48
C LEU A 30 -4.36 13.01 -2.81
N GLY A 31 -3.49 13.66 -3.58
CA GLY A 31 -2.97 13.10 -4.82
C GLY A 31 -2.29 11.74 -4.58
N PRO A 32 -2.07 10.93 -5.62
CA PRO A 32 -1.63 9.53 -5.50
C PRO A 32 -0.41 9.32 -4.58
N LYS A 33 0.56 10.25 -4.64
CA LYS A 33 1.77 10.23 -3.81
C LYS A 33 1.48 10.35 -2.32
N SER A 34 0.42 11.06 -1.95
CA SER A 34 0.08 11.35 -0.56
C SER A 34 -0.74 10.23 0.10
N VAL A 35 -1.47 9.43 -0.68
CA VAL A 35 -2.12 8.20 -0.19
C VAL A 35 -1.05 7.13 0.11
N ILE A 36 -0.11 6.92 -0.82
CA ILE A 36 1.03 6.01 -0.60
C ILE A 36 1.85 6.45 0.61
N GLY A 37 2.11 7.75 0.75
CA GLY A 37 2.84 8.31 1.89
C GLY A 37 2.10 8.24 3.23
N GLN A 38 0.78 8.00 3.26
CA GLN A 38 0.04 7.72 4.49
C GLN A 38 0.23 6.27 4.92
N PHE A 39 0.08 5.32 4.00
CA PHE A 39 0.30 3.91 4.30
C PHE A 39 1.77 3.58 4.63
N ASP A 40 2.73 4.21 3.95
CA ASP A 40 4.16 4.08 4.30
C ASP A 40 4.42 4.60 5.72
N ARG A 41 3.70 5.64 6.15
CA ARG A 41 3.80 6.17 7.52
C ARG A 41 3.19 5.21 8.54
N GLU A 42 2.04 4.62 8.23
CA GLU A 42 1.36 3.62 9.06
C GLU A 42 2.25 2.36 9.22
N LEU A 43 2.83 1.86 8.13
CA LEU A 43 3.77 0.74 8.14
C LEU A 43 5.06 1.03 8.94
N ARG A 44 5.61 2.25 8.86
CA ARG A 44 6.78 2.66 9.66
C ARG A 44 6.49 2.84 11.14
N LEU A 45 5.23 3.08 11.51
CA LEU A 45 4.83 3.18 12.91
C LEU A 45 4.70 1.80 13.56
N GLU A 46 4.39 0.76 12.77
CA GLU A 46 4.29 -0.63 13.25
C GLU A 46 5.59 -1.43 13.13
N GLY A 47 6.49 -1.06 12.22
CA GLY A 47 7.82 -1.66 12.06
C GLY A 47 8.89 -0.59 11.95
N GLY A 48 9.88 -0.62 12.84
CA GLY A 48 10.91 0.40 13.04
C GLY A 48 11.62 0.92 11.78
N SER A 49 12.41 1.98 11.98
CA SER A 49 12.92 2.97 11.00
C SER A 49 13.74 2.48 9.79
N GLU A 50 13.66 1.22 9.39
CA GLU A 50 14.22 0.78 8.12
C GLU A 50 13.34 1.28 6.97
N SER A 51 13.98 1.88 5.96
CA SER A 51 13.29 2.21 4.72
C SER A 51 12.66 0.93 4.16
N VAL A 52 11.36 0.97 3.88
CA VAL A 52 10.66 -0.13 3.23
C VAL A 52 11.28 -0.33 1.84
N LYS A 53 12.29 -1.22 1.75
CA LYS A 53 13.12 -1.44 0.55
C LYS A 53 12.32 -1.97 -0.64
N CYS A 54 11.17 -2.58 -0.39
CA CYS A 54 10.26 -3.03 -1.43
C CYS A 54 8.81 -2.76 -1.02
N GLY A 55 8.01 -2.23 -1.94
CA GLY A 55 6.60 -1.89 -1.71
C GLY A 55 5.67 -3.08 -1.49
N THR A 56 6.21 -4.29 -1.29
CA THR A 56 5.44 -5.52 -1.13
C THR A 56 4.51 -5.47 0.09
N ALA A 57 5.01 -5.02 1.24
CA ALA A 57 4.20 -4.86 2.46
C ALA A 57 3.04 -3.88 2.24
N LEU A 58 3.32 -2.78 1.53
CA LEU A 58 2.32 -1.79 1.16
C LEU A 58 1.24 -2.39 0.25
N VAL A 59 1.63 -3.15 -0.78
CA VAL A 59 0.68 -3.81 -1.69
C VAL A 59 -0.15 -4.85 -0.95
N ALA A 60 0.44 -5.63 -0.04
CA ALA A 60 -0.26 -6.60 0.78
C ALA A 60 -1.31 -5.94 1.69
N LEU A 61 -0.94 -4.85 2.39
CA LEU A 61 -1.85 -4.11 3.27
C LEU A 61 -3.01 -3.49 2.47
N VAL A 62 -2.71 -2.90 1.32
CA VAL A 62 -3.74 -2.40 0.39
C VAL A 62 -4.68 -3.52 -0.05
N HIS A 63 -4.15 -4.70 -0.36
CA HIS A 63 -4.96 -5.84 -0.78
C HIS A 63 -5.90 -6.29 0.34
N MET A 64 -5.39 -6.44 1.57
CA MET A 64 -6.19 -6.83 2.74
C MET A 64 -7.32 -5.86 3.04
N ARG A 65 -7.06 -4.55 2.90
CA ARG A 65 -8.03 -3.49 3.21
C ARG A 65 -8.79 -2.96 2.00
N TRP A 66 -8.68 -3.61 0.84
CA TRP A 66 -9.15 -3.05 -0.43
C TRP A 66 -10.62 -2.59 -0.38
N LYS A 67 -11.49 -3.32 0.31
CA LYS A 67 -12.92 -2.98 0.43
C LYS A 67 -13.16 -1.68 1.20
N GLU A 68 -12.36 -1.41 2.23
CA GLU A 68 -12.45 -0.23 3.11
C GLU A 68 -11.90 1.05 2.45
N LEU A 69 -11.10 0.92 1.39
CA LEU A 69 -10.48 2.06 0.74
C LEU A 69 -11.51 2.95 0.01
N PRO A 70 -11.39 4.29 0.12
CA PRO A 70 -12.22 5.21 -0.65
C PRO A 70 -11.94 5.05 -2.14
N LEU A 71 -12.94 5.34 -2.99
CA LEU A 71 -12.86 5.17 -4.44
C LEU A 71 -11.65 5.89 -5.05
N GLN A 72 -11.35 7.11 -4.57
CA GLN A 72 -10.21 7.89 -5.06
C GLN A 72 -8.86 7.19 -4.77
N ALA A 73 -8.71 6.58 -3.59
CA ALA A 73 -7.50 5.82 -3.26
C ALA A 73 -7.38 4.57 -4.15
N LYS A 74 -8.49 3.87 -4.39
CA LYS A 74 -8.51 2.72 -5.32
C LYS A 74 -8.06 3.11 -6.72
N VAL A 75 -8.54 4.23 -7.25
CA VAL A 75 -8.13 4.75 -8.58
C VAL A 75 -6.65 5.11 -8.59
N ALA A 76 -6.18 5.86 -7.59
CA ALA A 76 -4.78 6.26 -7.50
C ALA A 76 -3.84 5.04 -7.40
N ILE A 77 -4.21 4.05 -6.60
CA ILE A 77 -3.44 2.81 -6.46
C ILE A 77 -3.48 2.01 -7.76
N ALA A 78 -4.64 1.87 -8.41
CA ALA A 78 -4.76 1.20 -9.70
C ALA A 78 -3.88 1.86 -10.78
N GLN A 79 -3.80 3.19 -10.78
CA GLN A 79 -2.89 3.94 -11.66
C GLN A 79 -1.42 3.70 -11.32
N ALA A 80 -1.05 3.73 -10.04
CA ALA A 80 0.32 3.49 -9.60
C ALA A 80 0.78 2.04 -9.84
N LEU A 81 -0.16 1.09 -9.79
CA LEU A 81 0.07 -0.34 -10.05
C LEU A 81 -0.20 -0.71 -11.51
N GLN A 82 -0.26 0.26 -12.42
CA GLN A 82 -0.31 -0.04 -13.84
C GLN A 82 0.87 -0.93 -14.22
N ARG A 83 0.57 -1.98 -14.97
CA ARG A 83 1.55 -3.00 -15.35
C ARG A 83 2.72 -2.33 -16.08
N PRO A 84 3.96 -2.46 -15.58
CA PRO A 84 5.11 -1.98 -16.32
C PRO A 84 5.29 -2.83 -17.59
N GLY A 85 5.58 -2.18 -18.70
CA GLY A 85 5.99 -2.84 -19.94
C GLY A 85 7.37 -3.46 -19.76
N LYS A 86 7.42 -4.71 -19.29
CA LYS A 86 8.64 -5.49 -19.10
C LYS A 86 8.78 -6.56 -20.18
N GLN A 87 10.02 -6.97 -20.45
CA GLN A 87 10.32 -7.91 -21.55
C GLN A 87 9.64 -9.27 -21.38
N LYS A 88 9.57 -9.78 -20.14
CA LYS A 88 8.96 -11.08 -19.84
C LYS A 88 8.01 -11.03 -18.67
N SER A 89 7.18 -12.07 -18.57
CA SER A 89 6.34 -12.30 -17.40
C SER A 89 6.12 -13.79 -17.13
N ARG A 90 5.91 -14.14 -15.87
CA ARG A 90 5.62 -15.50 -15.39
C ARG A 90 4.37 -15.46 -14.51
N LEU A 91 3.42 -16.34 -14.77
CA LEU A 91 2.25 -16.52 -13.91
C LEU A 91 2.63 -17.46 -12.76
N SER A 92 2.19 -17.17 -11.53
CA SER A 92 2.45 -18.05 -10.39
C SER A 92 1.81 -19.44 -10.57
N PRO A 93 2.32 -20.50 -9.93
CA PRO A 93 1.71 -21.83 -9.97
C PRO A 93 0.22 -21.84 -9.63
N SER A 94 -0.20 -21.08 -8.61
CA SER A 94 -1.60 -20.91 -8.19
C SER A 94 -2.44 -20.04 -9.13
N LYS A 95 -1.81 -19.38 -10.11
CA LYS A 95 -2.42 -18.45 -11.07
C LYS A 95 -2.99 -17.15 -10.46
N ARG A 96 -2.64 -16.81 -9.22
CA ARG A 96 -3.18 -15.63 -8.53
C ARG A 96 -2.43 -14.34 -8.82
N PHE A 97 -1.14 -14.40 -9.12
CA PHE A 97 -0.34 -13.22 -9.44
C PHE A 97 0.62 -13.49 -10.59
N ARG A 98 1.08 -12.41 -11.22
CA ARG A 98 2.03 -12.45 -12.33
C ARG A 98 3.25 -11.61 -12.02
N ILE A 99 4.41 -12.21 -12.19
CA ILE A 99 5.71 -11.56 -12.02
C ILE A 99 6.13 -11.01 -13.38
N HIS A 100 6.54 -9.75 -13.41
CA HIS A 100 7.06 -9.06 -14.59
C HIS A 100 8.54 -8.75 -14.39
N TYR A 101 9.39 -9.09 -15.35
CA TYR A 101 10.84 -8.94 -15.22
C TYR A 101 11.50 -8.64 -16.57
N ASP A 102 12.64 -7.95 -16.49
CA ASP A 102 13.53 -7.75 -17.62
C ASP A 102 14.60 -8.84 -17.62
N THR A 103 15.00 -9.29 -18.80
CA THR A 103 16.08 -10.27 -18.95
C THR A 103 17.45 -9.64 -19.13
N THR A 104 17.49 -8.32 -19.29
CA THR A 104 18.70 -7.53 -19.56
C THR A 104 18.86 -6.38 -18.57
N GLY A 105 20.10 -5.93 -18.37
CA GLY A 105 20.43 -4.78 -17.52
C GLY A 105 20.77 -5.16 -16.08
N ILE A 106 21.16 -4.16 -15.29
CA ILE A 106 21.66 -4.35 -13.91
C ILE A 106 20.60 -4.90 -12.95
N HIS A 107 19.32 -4.72 -13.28
CA HIS A 107 18.18 -5.19 -12.50
C HIS A 107 17.59 -6.51 -13.01
N ALA A 108 18.22 -7.15 -14.01
CA ALA A 108 17.81 -8.49 -14.40
C ALA A 108 17.89 -9.42 -13.17
N PRO A 109 16.93 -10.33 -12.95
CA PRO A 109 17.00 -11.29 -11.86
C PRO A 109 18.11 -12.31 -12.12
N ALA A 110 18.80 -12.75 -11.08
CA ALA A 110 19.77 -13.84 -11.14
C ALA A 110 19.92 -14.46 -9.76
N LEU A 111 20.18 -15.76 -9.72
CA LEU A 111 20.67 -16.42 -8.53
C LEU A 111 22.07 -15.90 -8.17
N ILE A 112 22.40 -16.01 -6.90
CA ILE A 112 23.67 -15.54 -6.33
C ILE A 112 24.43 -16.77 -5.83
N SER A 113 25.75 -16.81 -6.08
CA SER A 113 26.62 -17.87 -5.56
C SER A 113 26.69 -17.79 -4.03
N PRO A 114 26.68 -18.93 -3.33
CA PRO A 114 26.91 -18.94 -1.89
C PRO A 114 28.39 -18.61 -1.60
N GLY A 115 28.66 -17.78 -0.60
CA GLY A 115 30.04 -17.48 -0.17
C GLY A 115 30.23 -16.09 0.42
N ALA A 116 31.47 -15.78 0.80
CA ALA A 116 31.85 -14.48 1.37
C ALA A 116 31.82 -13.33 0.35
N ALA A 117 31.97 -13.65 -0.94
CA ALA A 117 31.84 -12.73 -2.06
C ALA A 117 30.71 -13.21 -2.99
N PRO A 118 29.45 -12.86 -2.72
CA PRO A 118 28.31 -13.28 -3.53
C PRO A 118 28.42 -12.72 -4.96
N GLU A 119 28.42 -13.62 -5.96
CA GLU A 119 28.46 -13.26 -7.37
C GLU A 119 27.18 -13.68 -8.09
N ARG A 120 26.79 -12.94 -9.12
CA ARG A 120 25.60 -13.25 -9.91
C ARG A 120 25.89 -14.44 -10.84
N LEU A 121 25.07 -15.49 -10.74
CA LEU A 121 25.19 -16.65 -11.60
C LEU A 121 24.58 -16.35 -12.99
N PRO A 122 25.33 -16.53 -14.09
CA PRO A 122 24.82 -16.25 -15.43
C PRO A 122 23.69 -17.20 -15.82
N ASN A 123 22.77 -16.75 -16.67
CA ASN A 123 21.66 -17.55 -17.22
C ASN A 123 20.70 -18.14 -16.17
N THR A 124 20.62 -17.56 -14.98
CA THR A 124 19.77 -18.06 -13.88
C THR A 124 18.45 -17.32 -13.66
N VAL A 125 18.06 -16.50 -14.65
CA VAL A 125 16.84 -15.67 -14.60
C VAL A 125 15.60 -16.51 -14.30
N GLU A 126 15.39 -17.61 -15.04
CA GLU A 126 14.16 -18.40 -14.91
C GLU A 126 14.10 -19.14 -13.57
N GLN A 127 15.22 -19.69 -13.08
CA GLN A 127 15.24 -20.36 -11.76
C GLN A 127 14.99 -19.37 -10.61
N TYR A 128 15.52 -18.14 -10.72
CA TYR A 128 15.23 -17.09 -9.76
C TYR A 128 13.74 -16.73 -9.77
N ILE A 129 13.14 -16.58 -10.96
CA ILE A 129 11.72 -16.22 -11.07
C ILE A 129 10.82 -17.35 -10.55
N ASP A 130 11.16 -18.61 -10.83
CA ASP A 130 10.41 -19.77 -10.31
C ASP A 130 10.49 -19.85 -8.77
N SER A 131 11.65 -19.56 -8.16
CA SER A 131 11.77 -19.55 -6.69
C SER A 131 10.96 -18.42 -6.06
N VAL A 132 11.00 -17.22 -6.63
CA VAL A 132 10.16 -16.09 -6.19
C VAL A 132 8.68 -16.43 -6.32
N ALA A 133 8.27 -17.03 -7.44
CA ALA A 133 6.88 -17.44 -7.64
C ALA A 133 6.43 -18.44 -6.57
N ALA A 134 7.26 -19.44 -6.25
CA ALA A 134 6.95 -20.43 -5.22
C ALA A 134 6.84 -19.80 -3.82
N ILE A 135 7.78 -18.92 -3.45
CA ILE A 135 7.77 -18.23 -2.14
C ILE A 135 6.53 -17.35 -1.99
N PHE A 136 6.21 -16.54 -3.01
CA PHE A 136 5.05 -15.67 -2.95
C PHE A 136 3.75 -16.46 -2.95
N ASP A 137 3.68 -17.58 -3.69
CA ASP A 137 2.51 -18.45 -3.62
C ASP A 137 2.33 -19.01 -2.22
N PHE A 138 3.40 -19.45 -1.56
CA PHE A 138 3.34 -19.96 -0.19
C PHE A 138 2.89 -18.90 0.82
N CYS A 139 3.47 -17.69 0.76
CA CYS A 139 3.21 -16.63 1.75
C CYS A 139 1.89 -15.88 1.54
N LEU A 140 1.31 -15.90 0.33
CA LEU A 140 0.07 -15.18 -0.01
C LEU A 140 -1.11 -16.14 -0.25
N HIS A 141 -1.02 -17.38 0.26
CA HIS A 141 -2.16 -18.26 0.48
C HIS A 141 -2.92 -17.84 1.74
#